data_AF-A0A7I9XNE2-F1
#
_entry.id   AF-A0A7I9XNE2-F1
#
_cell.length_a   1.000
_cell.length_b   1.000
_cell.length_c   1.000
_cell.angle_alpha   90.00
_cell.angle_beta   90.00
_cell.angle_gamma   90.00
#
_symmetry.space_group_name_H-M   'P 1'
#
loop_
_entity.id
_entity.type
_entity.pdbx_description
1 polymer ?
#
loop_
_entity_poly.entity_id
_entity_poly.type
_entity_poly.pdbx_seq_one_letter_code
_entity_poly.pdbx_strand_id
1 'polypeptide(L)'
;MRCAYTTCASDATPKLGGVTRPDPDLAATLDAEYRELVRSLHRETIDIIVEFQEWWHGVRIEGDGTVVRGAHSVAIFLMSRESAEDLSDEDQRAAKIAEARWRDTINPRLAVLFNGHPDPDVREAADVLAKRSFEPMMMMHGTPKGDEVNSLAIKLIDDGLTALRRAAYYAPFRVHRPEPEWDGVPTGHAEGLPGDILKRMQERGEHWQG
;
A
#
# COMPACT_ATOMS: atom_id res chain seq x y z
N MET A 1 66.80 -24.03 38.14
CA MET A 1 67.16 -23.85 36.72
C MET A 1 66.00 -23.09 36.05
N ARG A 2 66.30 -22.07 35.24
CA ARG A 2 65.39 -21.04 34.71
C ARG A 2 64.48 -21.53 33.57
N CYS A 3 63.32 -20.84 33.42
CA CYS A 3 62.49 -20.52 32.23
C CYS A 3 62.33 -21.52 31.05
N ALA A 4 61.10 -21.72 30.58
CA ALA A 4 60.57 -20.98 29.41
C ALA A 4 59.06 -21.24 29.14
N TYR A 5 58.35 -20.15 28.85
CA TYR A 5 57.01 -20.08 28.26
C TYR A 5 56.98 -20.70 26.85
N THR A 6 55.89 -21.39 26.48
CA THR A 6 55.27 -21.21 25.15
C THR A 6 53.79 -21.61 25.19
N THR A 7 52.93 -20.64 24.94
CA THR A 7 51.51 -20.75 24.57
C THR A 7 51.36 -21.32 23.17
N CYS A 8 50.44 -22.28 22.98
CA CYS A 8 49.70 -22.44 21.73
C CYS A 8 48.20 -22.52 22.07
N ALA A 9 47.50 -21.45 21.74
CA ALA A 9 46.05 -21.37 21.68
C ALA A 9 45.58 -21.73 20.26
N SER A 10 44.28 -22.06 20.15
CA SER A 10 43.48 -22.32 18.93
C SER A 10 43.74 -23.71 18.31
N ASP A 11 42.75 -24.54 17.98
CA ASP A 11 41.41 -24.26 17.46
C ASP A 11 40.37 -25.22 18.06
N ALA A 12 39.33 -24.65 18.68
CA ALA A 12 38.06 -25.34 18.90
C ALA A 12 36.96 -24.45 18.33
N THR A 13 36.87 -24.40 16.99
CA THR A 13 35.68 -23.89 16.32
C THR A 13 34.56 -24.92 16.48
N PRO A 14 33.41 -24.57 17.09
CA PRO A 14 32.23 -25.41 16.97
C PRO A 14 31.77 -25.32 15.51
N LYS A 15 31.72 -26.45 14.82
CA LYS A 15 31.06 -26.56 13.53
C LYS A 15 29.59 -26.18 13.74
N LEU A 16 29.23 -24.97 13.31
CA LEU A 16 27.84 -24.57 13.13
C LEU A 16 27.16 -25.64 12.28
N GLY A 17 26.12 -26.25 12.86
CA GLY A 17 25.35 -27.30 12.23
C GLY A 17 24.90 -26.87 10.85
N GLY A 18 25.04 -27.77 9.88
CA GLY A 18 24.59 -27.54 8.52
C GLY A 18 23.12 -27.13 8.53
N VAL A 19 22.83 -26.02 7.85
CA VAL A 19 21.48 -25.69 7.41
C VAL A 19 21.04 -26.87 6.55
N THR A 20 20.24 -27.76 7.13
CA THR A 20 19.62 -28.86 6.41
C THR A 20 18.74 -28.21 5.36
N ARG A 21 19.08 -28.40 4.09
CA ARG A 21 18.19 -28.01 2.99
C ARG A 21 16.83 -28.64 3.30
N PRO A 22 15.72 -27.87 3.24
CA PRO A 22 14.40 -28.44 3.45
C PRO A 22 14.20 -29.59 2.46
N ASP A 23 13.58 -30.66 2.94
CA ASP A 23 13.21 -31.83 2.14
C ASP A 23 12.49 -31.35 0.86
N PRO A 24 12.99 -31.69 -0.35
CA PRO A 24 12.41 -31.20 -1.60
C PRO A 24 10.94 -31.57 -1.79
N ASP A 25 10.52 -32.73 -1.27
CA ASP A 25 9.12 -33.19 -1.38
C ASP A 25 8.21 -32.38 -0.44
N LEU A 26 8.72 -32.03 0.75
CA LEU A 26 8.04 -31.12 1.67
C LEU A 26 7.95 -29.70 1.09
N ALA A 27 9.03 -29.20 0.48
CA ALA A 27 9.05 -27.88 -0.16
C ALA A 27 8.02 -27.78 -1.31
N ALA A 28 7.95 -28.81 -2.16
CA ALA A 28 6.97 -28.88 -3.24
C ALA A 28 5.53 -28.94 -2.73
N THR A 29 5.28 -29.66 -1.63
CA THR A 29 3.95 -29.73 -0.99
C THR A 29 3.54 -28.38 -0.41
N LEU A 30 4.44 -27.71 0.31
CA LEU A 30 4.19 -26.37 0.87
C LEU A 30 3.93 -25.32 -0.23
N ASP A 31 4.66 -25.39 -1.34
CA ASP A 31 4.41 -24.52 -2.50
C ASP A 31 3.01 -24.76 -3.09
N ALA A 32 2.54 -26.02 -3.16
CA ALA A 32 1.21 -26.35 -3.67
C ALA A 32 0.09 -25.85 -2.73
N GLU A 33 0.23 -26.09 -1.41
CA GLU A 33 -0.72 -25.61 -0.40
C GLU A 33 -0.80 -24.08 -0.38
N TYR A 34 0.35 -23.40 -0.49
CA TYR A 34 0.42 -21.95 -0.55
C TYR A 34 -0.30 -21.38 -1.79
N ARG A 35 -0.15 -22.02 -2.96
CA ARG A 35 -0.88 -21.60 -4.18
C ARG A 35 -2.40 -21.75 -4.03
N GLU A 36 -2.87 -22.85 -3.43
CA GLU A 36 -4.30 -23.05 -3.18
C GLU A 36 -4.87 -22.02 -2.20
N LEU A 37 -4.12 -21.68 -1.14
CA LEU A 37 -4.50 -20.60 -0.23
C LEU A 37 -4.62 -19.25 -0.99
N VAL A 38 -3.61 -18.87 -1.78
CA VAL A 38 -3.64 -17.63 -2.57
C VAL A 38 -4.83 -17.60 -3.54
N ARG A 39 -5.13 -18.71 -4.22
CA ARG A 39 -6.30 -18.83 -5.11
C ARG A 39 -7.62 -18.68 -4.36
N SER A 40 -7.72 -19.26 -3.16
CA SER A 40 -8.92 -19.14 -2.33
C SER A 40 -9.21 -17.70 -1.90
N LEU A 41 -8.16 -16.91 -1.67
CA LEU A 41 -8.24 -15.50 -1.27
C LEU A 41 -8.39 -14.55 -2.45
N HIS A 42 -8.07 -14.99 -3.67
CA HIS A 42 -8.02 -14.11 -4.84
C HIS A 42 -9.33 -13.35 -5.07
N ARG A 43 -10.48 -14.01 -4.89
CA ARG A 43 -11.79 -13.36 -5.01
C ARG A 43 -11.95 -12.22 -4.01
N GLU A 44 -11.62 -12.44 -2.74
CA GLU A 44 -11.69 -11.42 -1.70
C GLU A 44 -10.73 -10.25 -2.00
N THR A 45 -9.51 -10.55 -2.46
CA THR A 45 -8.55 -9.53 -2.88
C THR A 45 -9.11 -8.66 -4.02
N ILE A 46 -9.73 -9.27 -5.02
CA ILE A 46 -10.37 -8.54 -6.12
C ILE A 46 -11.56 -7.71 -5.61
N ASP A 47 -12.40 -8.26 -4.73
CA ASP A 47 -13.54 -7.54 -4.17
C ASP A 47 -13.10 -6.28 -3.39
N ILE A 48 -11.98 -6.36 -2.66
CA ILE A 48 -11.38 -5.20 -1.97
C ILE A 48 -10.89 -4.14 -2.97
N ILE A 49 -10.24 -4.56 -4.05
CA ILE A 49 -9.75 -3.65 -5.10
C ILE A 49 -10.93 -2.95 -5.80
N VAL A 50 -11.99 -3.69 -6.12
CA VAL A 50 -13.21 -3.15 -6.73
C VAL A 50 -13.86 -2.14 -5.79
N GLU A 51 -13.98 -2.45 -4.50
CA GLU A 51 -14.54 -1.53 -3.50
C GLU A 51 -13.73 -0.22 -3.42
N PHE A 52 -12.40 -0.32 -3.41
CA PHE A 52 -11.52 0.86 -3.44
C PHE A 52 -11.73 1.68 -4.72
N GLN A 53 -11.76 1.02 -5.87
CA GLN A 53 -11.99 1.67 -7.16
C GLN A 53 -13.35 2.38 -7.20
N GLU A 54 -14.41 1.77 -6.67
CA GLU A 54 -15.73 2.39 -6.58
C GLU A 54 -15.78 3.55 -5.60
N TRP A 55 -14.99 3.53 -4.52
CA TRP A 55 -14.85 4.67 -3.63
C TRP A 55 -14.12 5.83 -4.31
N TRP A 56 -13.04 5.52 -5.04
CA TRP A 56 -12.19 6.53 -5.66
C TRP A 56 -12.83 7.13 -6.91
N HIS A 57 -13.19 6.31 -7.90
CA HIS A 57 -13.69 6.73 -9.21
C HIS A 57 -15.20 6.53 -9.42
N GLY A 58 -15.89 5.86 -8.49
CA GLY A 58 -17.28 5.48 -8.70
C GLY A 58 -18.23 6.68 -8.81
N VAL A 59 -19.39 6.44 -9.42
CA VAL A 59 -20.51 7.39 -9.45
C VAL A 59 -21.77 6.60 -9.15
N ARG A 60 -22.55 7.04 -8.16
CA ARG A 60 -23.79 6.40 -7.73
C ARG A 60 -24.94 7.41 -7.79
N ILE A 61 -26.14 6.93 -8.07
CA ILE A 61 -27.36 7.73 -8.06
C ILE A 61 -28.20 7.22 -6.89
N GLU A 62 -28.50 8.09 -5.93
CA GLU A 62 -29.39 7.77 -4.81
C GLU A 62 -30.85 7.71 -5.26
N GLY A 63 -31.74 7.13 -4.44
CA GLY A 63 -33.15 6.92 -4.79
C GLY A 63 -33.96 8.21 -5.03
N ASP A 64 -33.44 9.36 -4.61
CA ASP A 64 -33.99 10.70 -4.86
C ASP A 64 -33.42 11.38 -6.12
N GLY A 65 -32.54 10.70 -6.87
CA GLY A 65 -31.88 11.22 -8.06
C GLY A 65 -30.57 11.95 -7.79
N THR A 66 -30.12 12.06 -6.54
CA THR A 66 -28.85 12.71 -6.19
C THR A 66 -27.66 11.93 -6.75
N VAL A 67 -26.73 12.61 -7.42
CA VAL A 67 -25.48 12.01 -7.90
C VAL A 67 -24.41 12.10 -6.82
N VAL A 68 -23.99 10.95 -6.30
CA VAL A 68 -22.86 10.82 -5.37
C VAL A 68 -21.63 10.41 -6.16
N ARG A 69 -20.67 11.32 -6.26
CA ARG A 69 -19.39 11.11 -6.94
C ARG A 69 -18.36 10.50 -5.99
N GLY A 70 -17.43 9.75 -6.55
CA GLY A 70 -16.28 9.19 -5.84
C GLY A 70 -15.33 10.28 -5.37
N ALA A 71 -14.44 9.90 -4.46
CA ALA A 71 -13.49 10.80 -3.81
C ALA A 71 -12.58 11.54 -4.80
N HIS A 72 -12.26 10.94 -5.95
CA HIS A 72 -11.44 11.57 -6.99
C HIS A 72 -12.07 12.87 -7.52
N SER A 73 -13.38 12.86 -7.84
CA SER A 73 -14.05 14.06 -8.34
C SER A 73 -14.08 15.17 -7.30
N VAL A 74 -14.32 14.81 -6.04
CA VAL A 74 -14.30 15.77 -4.91
C VAL A 74 -12.91 16.38 -4.77
N ALA A 75 -11.84 15.57 -4.86
CA ALA A 75 -10.46 16.05 -4.79
C ALA A 75 -10.14 17.04 -5.93
N ILE A 76 -10.59 16.77 -7.16
CA ILE A 76 -10.40 17.70 -8.28
C ILE A 76 -11.17 19.01 -8.07
N PHE A 77 -12.42 18.96 -7.59
CA PHE A 77 -13.18 20.19 -7.35
C PHE A 77 -12.54 21.03 -6.24
N LEU A 78 -12.04 20.40 -5.18
CA LEU A 78 -11.28 21.08 -4.12
C LEU A 78 -10.04 21.79 -4.67
N MET A 79 -9.31 21.17 -5.58
CA MET A 79 -8.14 21.79 -6.22
C MET A 79 -8.50 22.97 -7.12
N SER A 80 -9.69 22.97 -7.71
CA SER A 80 -10.14 24.06 -8.58
C SER A 80 -10.58 25.32 -7.82
N ARG A 81 -10.59 25.28 -6.48
CA ARG A 81 -11.06 26.39 -5.62
C ARG A 81 -9.97 26.84 -4.66
N GLU A 82 -10.03 28.12 -4.28
CA GLU A 82 -9.08 28.71 -3.34
C GLU A 82 -9.29 28.20 -1.90
N SER A 83 -10.52 27.81 -1.54
CA SER A 83 -10.87 27.24 -0.23
C SER A 83 -11.87 26.08 -0.32
N ALA A 84 -11.79 25.14 0.64
CA ALA A 84 -12.80 24.11 0.83
C ALA A 84 -14.17 24.70 1.24
N GLU A 85 -14.20 25.91 1.82
CA GLU A 85 -15.43 26.66 2.13
C GLU A 85 -16.15 27.13 0.88
N ASP A 86 -15.45 27.22 -0.26
CA ASP A 86 -16.05 27.57 -1.53
C ASP A 86 -16.80 26.39 -2.17
N LEU A 87 -16.70 25.18 -1.63
CA LEU A 87 -17.44 24.03 -2.17
C LEU A 87 -18.96 24.22 -2.05
N SER A 88 -19.69 23.72 -3.04
CA SER A 88 -21.15 23.65 -2.95
C SER A 88 -21.60 22.72 -1.81
N ASP A 89 -22.81 22.89 -1.30
CA ASP A 89 -23.38 22.00 -0.28
C ASP A 89 -23.37 20.52 -0.72
N GLU A 90 -23.55 20.28 -2.03
CA GLU A 90 -23.48 18.95 -2.65
C GLU A 90 -22.05 18.37 -2.55
N ASP A 91 -21.04 19.16 -2.89
CA ASP A 91 -19.63 18.72 -2.86
C ASP A 91 -19.15 18.50 -1.42
N GLN A 92 -19.57 19.36 -0.47
CA GLN A 92 -19.28 19.16 0.95
C GLN A 92 -19.93 17.88 1.49
N ARG A 93 -21.17 17.57 1.06
CA ARG A 93 -21.84 16.31 1.41
C ARG A 93 -21.10 15.12 0.81
N ALA A 94 -20.67 15.21 -0.45
CA ALA A 94 -19.91 14.16 -1.12
C ALA A 94 -18.55 13.90 -0.43
N ALA A 95 -17.84 14.95 -0.01
CA ALA A 95 -16.59 14.86 0.75
C ALA A 95 -16.79 14.10 2.07
N LYS A 96 -17.83 14.44 2.84
CA LYS A 96 -18.16 13.75 4.10
C LYS A 96 -18.51 12.27 3.90
N ILE A 97 -19.28 11.95 2.85
CA ILE A 97 -19.64 10.56 2.52
C ILE A 97 -18.38 9.78 2.12
N ALA A 98 -17.52 10.37 1.28
CA ALA A 98 -16.27 9.76 0.85
C ALA A 98 -15.32 9.50 2.02
N GLU A 99 -15.19 10.45 2.95
CA GLU A 99 -14.38 10.31 4.17
C GLU A 99 -14.92 9.22 5.09
N ALA A 100 -16.22 9.23 5.40
CA ALA A 100 -16.83 8.21 6.24
C ALA A 100 -16.63 6.81 5.65
N ARG A 101 -16.86 6.63 4.34
CA ARG A 101 -16.63 5.35 3.66
C ARG A 101 -15.16 4.96 3.68
N TRP A 102 -14.23 5.91 3.56
CA TRP A 102 -12.80 5.63 3.67
C TRP A 102 -12.46 5.06 5.05
N ARG A 103 -12.91 5.73 6.12
CA ARG A 103 -12.64 5.37 7.51
C ARG A 103 -13.26 4.03 7.89
N ASP A 104 -14.53 3.83 7.53
CA ASP A 104 -15.34 2.73 8.04
C ASP A 104 -15.27 1.48 7.16
N THR A 105 -14.86 1.61 5.89
CA THR A 105 -14.87 0.50 4.93
C THR A 105 -13.54 0.33 4.20
N ILE A 106 -13.04 1.37 3.54
CA ILE A 106 -11.91 1.23 2.60
C ILE A 106 -10.60 0.92 3.32
N ASN A 107 -10.21 1.76 4.28
CA ASN A 107 -8.96 1.57 5.01
C ASN A 107 -8.94 0.25 5.81
N PRO A 108 -10.01 -0.14 6.53
CA PRO A 108 -10.09 -1.45 7.16
C PRO A 108 -9.92 -2.63 6.18
N ARG A 109 -10.53 -2.55 4.98
CA ARG A 109 -10.38 -3.59 3.95
C ARG A 109 -8.96 -3.67 3.40
N LEU A 110 -8.31 -2.54 3.15
CA LEU A 110 -6.88 -2.53 2.78
C LEU A 110 -6.01 -3.12 3.90
N ALA A 111 -6.36 -2.86 5.17
CA ALA A 111 -5.65 -3.42 6.32
C ALA A 111 -5.71 -4.93 6.43
N VAL A 112 -6.78 -5.57 5.93
CA VAL A 112 -6.82 -7.03 5.78
C VAL A 112 -5.73 -7.49 4.82
N LEU A 113 -5.55 -6.79 3.69
CA LEU A 113 -4.54 -7.14 2.71
C LEU A 113 -3.12 -6.92 3.26
N PHE A 114 -2.78 -5.72 3.72
CA PHE A 114 -1.40 -5.44 4.09
C PHE A 114 -0.92 -6.12 5.38
N ASN A 115 -1.82 -6.48 6.30
CA ASN A 115 -1.45 -7.25 7.50
C ASN A 115 -1.55 -8.77 7.31
N GLY A 116 -2.33 -9.26 6.33
CA GLY A 116 -2.76 -10.65 6.30
C GLY A 116 -2.61 -11.38 4.97
N HIS A 117 -2.38 -10.69 3.86
CA HIS A 117 -2.29 -11.37 2.56
C HIS A 117 -1.01 -12.23 2.47
N PRO A 118 -1.10 -13.48 1.97
CA PRO A 118 0.07 -14.36 1.88
C PRO A 118 1.13 -13.87 0.89
N ASP A 119 0.72 -13.26 -0.23
CA ASP A 119 1.62 -12.69 -1.25
C ASP A 119 2.19 -11.33 -0.76
N PRO A 120 3.53 -11.17 -0.67
CA PRO A 120 4.19 -9.98 -0.14
C PRO A 120 4.01 -8.74 -1.01
N ASP A 121 3.92 -8.87 -2.34
CA ASP A 121 3.73 -7.71 -3.22
C ASP A 121 2.30 -7.18 -3.12
N VAL A 122 1.32 -8.07 -2.90
CA VAL A 122 -0.04 -7.63 -2.58
C VAL A 122 -0.07 -6.90 -1.24
N ARG A 123 0.67 -7.39 -0.23
CA ARG A 123 0.79 -6.68 1.07
C ARG A 123 1.41 -5.30 0.89
N GLU A 124 2.55 -5.22 0.22
CA GLU A 124 3.28 -3.97 -0.01
C GLU A 124 2.44 -2.97 -0.81
N ALA A 125 1.85 -3.41 -1.92
CA ALA A 125 1.01 -2.54 -2.74
C ALA A 125 -0.22 -2.03 -1.97
N ALA A 126 -0.82 -2.87 -1.11
CA ALA A 126 -1.95 -2.46 -0.27
C ALA A 126 -1.53 -1.45 0.83
N ASP A 127 -0.36 -1.63 1.46
CA ASP A 127 0.17 -0.69 2.47
C ASP A 127 0.48 0.67 1.84
N VAL A 128 1.15 0.67 0.69
CA VAL A 128 1.47 1.89 -0.08
C VAL A 128 0.19 2.60 -0.50
N LEU A 129 -0.81 1.88 -1.03
CA LEU A 129 -2.09 2.48 -1.40
C LEU A 129 -2.85 3.04 -0.19
N ALA A 130 -2.88 2.32 0.93
CA ALA A 130 -3.52 2.78 2.17
C ALA A 130 -2.91 4.11 2.63
N LYS A 131 -1.58 4.23 2.64
CA LYS A 131 -0.85 5.45 2.99
C LYS A 131 -1.12 6.60 2.02
N ARG A 132 -1.06 6.33 0.72
CA ARG A 132 -1.33 7.34 -0.32
C ARG A 132 -2.78 7.83 -0.30
N SER A 133 -3.73 6.98 0.08
CA SER A 133 -5.14 7.35 0.22
C SER A 133 -5.43 8.27 1.41
N PHE A 134 -4.53 8.35 2.39
CA PHE A 134 -4.71 9.19 3.57
C PHE A 134 -4.60 10.69 3.25
N GLU A 135 -3.69 11.10 2.36
CA GLU A 135 -3.50 12.52 2.06
C GLU A 135 -4.71 13.17 1.40
N PRO A 136 -5.29 12.61 0.32
CA PRO A 136 -6.52 13.15 -0.26
C PRO A 136 -7.71 13.07 0.70
N MET A 137 -7.72 12.12 1.64
CA MET A 137 -8.69 12.14 2.75
C MET A 137 -8.51 13.37 3.63
N MET A 138 -7.28 13.72 4.01
CA MET A 138 -7.00 14.95 4.77
C MET A 138 -7.35 16.21 3.97
N MET A 139 -7.16 16.21 2.65
CA MET A 139 -7.55 17.33 1.78
C MET A 139 -9.06 17.57 1.80
N MET A 140 -9.88 16.52 1.86
CA MET A 140 -11.34 16.65 1.93
C MET A 140 -11.84 17.32 3.22
N HIS A 141 -10.98 17.48 4.24
CA HIS A 141 -11.30 18.12 5.54
C HIS A 141 -10.59 19.45 5.78
N GLY A 142 -9.67 19.88 4.91
CA GLY A 142 -8.74 20.97 5.20
C GLY A 142 -8.52 21.93 4.04
N THR A 143 -7.65 22.91 4.25
CA THR A 143 -7.22 23.84 3.21
C THR A 143 -6.45 23.06 2.13
N PRO A 144 -6.77 23.24 0.84
CA PRO A 144 -5.98 22.67 -0.24
C PRO A 144 -4.49 22.99 -0.02
N LYS A 145 -3.59 22.02 -0.22
CA LYS A 145 -2.16 22.32 -0.33
C LYS A 145 -1.91 22.97 -1.70
N GLY A 146 -0.68 23.42 -1.98
CA GLY A 146 -0.35 23.92 -3.32
C GLY A 146 -0.69 22.90 -4.42
N ASP A 147 -1.12 23.38 -5.59
CA ASP A 147 -1.64 22.57 -6.70
C ASP A 147 -0.75 21.38 -7.08
N GLU A 148 0.57 21.55 -7.01
CA GLU A 148 1.55 20.49 -7.28
C GLU A 148 1.44 19.33 -6.29
N VAL A 149 1.29 19.62 -4.99
CA VAL A 149 1.16 18.61 -3.93
C VAL A 149 -0.12 17.81 -4.13
N ASN A 150 -1.22 18.52 -4.41
CA ASN A 150 -2.53 17.91 -4.60
C ASN A 150 -2.57 17.03 -5.87
N SER A 151 -2.00 17.53 -6.97
CA SER A 151 -1.89 16.77 -8.23
C SER A 151 -1.06 15.52 -8.06
N LEU A 152 0.07 15.61 -7.35
CA LEU A 152 0.91 14.47 -7.03
C LEU A 152 0.16 13.46 -6.14
N ALA A 153 -0.59 13.92 -5.15
CA ALA A 153 -1.36 13.05 -4.26
C ALA A 153 -2.42 12.23 -5.03
N ILE A 154 -3.16 12.84 -5.96
CA ILE A 154 -4.12 12.15 -6.84
C ILE A 154 -3.41 11.08 -7.66
N LYS A 155 -2.32 11.45 -8.34
CA LYS A 155 -1.56 10.52 -9.18
C LYS A 155 -1.01 9.34 -8.39
N LEU A 156 -0.51 9.57 -7.19
CA LEU A 156 0.02 8.52 -6.34
C LEU A 156 -1.06 7.49 -5.97
N ILE A 157 -2.30 7.90 -5.75
CA ILE A 157 -3.42 6.95 -5.54
C ILE A 157 -3.66 6.12 -6.79
N ASP A 158 -3.74 6.74 -7.98
CA ASP A 158 -4.00 6.02 -9.24
C ASP A 158 -2.87 5.01 -9.56
N ASP A 159 -1.63 5.41 -9.34
CA ASP A 159 -0.45 4.56 -9.48
C ASP A 159 -0.48 3.41 -8.46
N GLY A 160 -0.86 3.70 -7.21
CA GLY A 160 -0.98 2.70 -6.15
C GLY A 160 -2.08 1.67 -6.43
N LEU A 161 -3.24 2.12 -6.92
CA LEU A 161 -4.33 1.25 -7.34
C LEU A 161 -3.92 0.36 -8.51
N THR A 162 -3.17 0.92 -9.46
CA THR A 162 -2.61 0.16 -10.59
C THR A 162 -1.59 -0.89 -10.12
N ALA A 163 -0.71 -0.54 -9.19
CA ALA A 163 0.25 -1.46 -8.60
C ALA A 163 -0.45 -2.61 -7.86
N LEU A 164 -1.47 -2.31 -7.05
CA LEU A 164 -2.24 -3.33 -6.33
C LEU A 164 -2.99 -4.27 -7.27
N ARG A 165 -3.64 -3.75 -8.32
CA ARG A 165 -4.27 -4.58 -9.37
C ARG A 165 -3.27 -5.52 -10.02
N ARG A 166 -2.08 -5.01 -10.34
CA ARG A 166 -1.01 -5.79 -10.96
C ARG A 166 -0.52 -6.89 -10.01
N ALA A 167 -0.26 -6.57 -8.75
CA ALA A 167 0.16 -7.55 -7.74
C ALA A 167 -0.90 -8.64 -7.55
N ALA A 168 -2.17 -8.26 -7.38
CA ALA A 168 -3.27 -9.19 -7.21
C ALA A 168 -3.49 -10.11 -8.43
N TYR A 169 -3.33 -9.58 -9.66
CA TYR A 169 -3.40 -10.37 -10.89
C TYR A 169 -2.32 -11.46 -10.94
N TYR A 170 -1.09 -11.14 -10.53
CA TYR A 170 0.02 -12.10 -10.60
C TYR A 170 0.09 -13.06 -9.40
N ALA A 171 -0.44 -12.70 -8.24
CA ALA A 171 -0.34 -13.50 -7.02
C ALA A 171 -0.74 -14.98 -7.21
N PRO A 172 -1.86 -15.35 -7.89
CA PRO A 172 -2.23 -16.76 -8.09
C PRO A 172 -1.30 -17.56 -9.01
N PHE A 173 -0.43 -16.89 -9.78
CA PHE A 173 0.41 -17.49 -10.81
C PHE A 173 1.90 -17.50 -10.46
N ARG A 174 2.30 -16.89 -9.34
CA ARG A 174 3.67 -16.97 -8.85
C ARG A 174 3.92 -18.38 -8.34
N VAL A 175 4.71 -19.12 -9.11
CA VAL A 175 4.86 -20.57 -8.96
C VAL A 175 5.66 -20.97 -7.71
N HIS A 176 6.27 -20.02 -7.00
CA HIS A 176 7.06 -20.28 -5.80
C HIS A 176 6.61 -19.42 -4.63
N ARG A 177 6.56 -20.01 -3.44
CA ARG A 177 6.44 -19.27 -2.18
C ARG A 177 7.60 -18.26 -2.11
N PRO A 178 7.33 -16.96 -1.93
CA PRO A 178 8.41 -16.01 -1.69
C PRO A 178 9.16 -16.39 -0.41
N GLU A 179 10.48 -16.23 -0.40
CA GLU A 179 11.28 -16.49 0.79
C GLU A 179 10.81 -15.58 1.95
N PRO A 180 10.71 -16.11 3.18
CA PRO A 180 10.15 -15.38 4.31
C PRO A 180 11.21 -14.41 4.86
N GLU A 181 11.49 -13.34 4.11
CA GLU A 181 12.34 -12.25 4.60
C GLU A 181 11.54 -11.12 5.25
N TRP A 182 10.20 -11.22 5.25
CA TRP A 182 9.36 -10.21 5.87
C TRP A 182 9.30 -10.38 7.39
N ASP A 183 9.86 -9.42 8.11
CA ASP A 183 10.07 -9.37 9.56
C ASP A 183 8.82 -8.93 10.36
N GLY A 184 7.70 -8.69 9.69
CA GLY A 184 6.50 -8.13 10.34
C GLY A 184 6.38 -6.62 10.24
N VAL A 185 7.37 -5.92 9.68
CA VAL A 185 7.37 -4.46 9.60
C VAL A 185 6.65 -4.01 8.32
N PRO A 186 5.59 -3.20 8.40
CA PRO A 186 4.98 -2.60 7.22
C PRO A 186 6.06 -1.96 6.34
N THR A 187 6.16 -2.35 5.07
CA THR A 187 7.18 -1.85 4.14
C THR A 187 7.08 -0.33 3.91
N GLY A 188 5.95 0.30 4.25
CA GLY A 188 5.78 1.73 4.10
C GLY A 188 6.45 2.54 5.21
N HIS A 189 7.73 2.80 5.03
CA HIS A 189 8.33 4.09 5.36
C HIS A 189 9.37 4.55 4.31
N ALA A 190 9.48 3.85 3.17
CA ALA A 190 10.39 4.23 2.10
C ALA A 190 9.92 5.49 1.34
N GLU A 191 8.61 5.59 1.07
CA GLU A 191 8.02 6.78 0.45
C GLU A 191 7.51 7.75 1.52
N GLY A 192 7.79 9.04 1.30
CA GLY A 192 7.32 10.12 2.17
C GLY A 192 5.96 10.60 1.70
N LEU A 193 5.33 11.50 2.44
CA LEU A 193 4.11 12.13 1.98
C LEU A 193 4.38 12.90 0.66
N PRO A 194 3.37 13.14 -0.19
CA PRO A 194 3.50 13.94 -1.42
C PRO A 194 4.32 15.23 -1.23
N GLY A 195 4.10 15.96 -0.14
CA GLY A 195 4.92 17.13 0.22
C GLY A 195 6.41 16.82 0.48
N ASP A 196 6.71 15.71 1.17
CA ASP A 196 8.09 15.26 1.42
C ASP A 196 8.75 14.72 0.15
N ILE A 197 7.97 14.17 -0.79
CA ILE A 197 8.46 13.73 -2.09
C ILE A 197 8.86 14.95 -2.92
N LEU A 198 7.98 15.95 -3.04
CA LEU A 198 8.26 17.19 -3.78
C LEU A 198 9.45 17.94 -3.19
N LYS A 199 9.53 18.04 -1.87
CA LYS A 199 10.68 18.64 -1.18
C LYS A 199 11.99 17.94 -1.56
N ARG A 200 12.01 16.60 -1.53
CA ARG A 200 13.19 15.81 -1.92
C ARG A 200 13.52 15.94 -3.41
N MET A 201 12.53 16.06 -4.29
CA MET A 201 12.75 16.35 -5.72
C MET A 201 13.41 17.71 -5.91
N GLN A 202 12.90 18.74 -5.23
CA GLN A 202 13.46 20.09 -5.28
C GLN A 202 14.89 20.14 -4.75
N GLU A 203 15.18 19.43 -3.65
CA GLU A 203 16.54 19.29 -3.08
C GLU A 203 17.51 18.59 -4.06
N ARG A 204 17.01 17.75 -4.97
CA ARG A 204 17.79 17.11 -6.04
C ARG A 204 17.89 17.96 -7.33
N GLY A 205 17.24 19.12 -7.37
CA GLY A 205 17.17 19.96 -8.57
C GLY A 205 16.20 19.43 -9.64
N GLU A 206 15.29 18.53 -9.27
CA GLU A 206 14.23 18.02 -10.14
C GLU A 206 12.99 18.92 -10.06
N HIS A 207 12.21 18.94 -11.13
CA HIS A 207 10.92 19.62 -11.18
C HIS A 207 9.81 18.61 -11.47
N TRP A 208 8.70 18.70 -10.74
CA TRP A 208 7.50 17.92 -11.03
C TRP A 208 6.89 18.38 -12.37
N GLN A 209 6.46 17.44 -13.21
CA GLN A 209 5.94 17.74 -14.55
C GLN A 209 4.46 17.38 -14.78
N GLY A 210 3.77 16.84 -13.77
CA GLY A 210 2.37 16.39 -13.90
C GLY A 210 2.27 15.01 -14.54
#